data_AF-A0A7S2GGS1-F1
#
_entry.id   AF-A0A7S2GGS1-F1
#
_cell.length_a   1.000
_cell.length_b   1.000
_cell.length_c   1.000
_cell.angle_alpha   90.00
_cell.angle_beta   90.00
_cell.angle_gamma   90.00
#
_symmetry.space_group_name_H-M   'P 1'
#
loop_
_entity.id
_entity.type
_entity.pdbx_description
1 polymer ?
#
loop_
_entity_poly.entity_id
_entity_poly.type
_entity_poly.pdbx_seq_one_letter_code
_entity_poly.pdbx_strand_id
1 'polypeptide(L)'
;EQAVHDGHITWHAFPHNTELALGSVAFGVKMTHDLDARFGVAPKRTLSTRDVPGMTRAALPLLEHAGVLALSEGMNGRMVPVNVPPCFMYRDANSGASLMTLWHWLGYGSIEEHDNAKTQPLSGLGTSGRLLMPTDPDFALRVPGSGHALVYAWRGDNAGPAVDTSEIEGWLESARSYFPGAKAHLSTFDWFVSNITADGVPENLPIIEKDLSDSWIWGAASDPVKLGRVRLWERLALRCGREAACAKREVGLYNASRLAIKGVEHTWGVSIFHYGPEQNADWSNVAFAAMRNTSSHLRFMEQSWIEQRDWAFEYPLQALGSGSPLAAALRAEAAELEPSSPPDPLTEGFNSVPPSR
;
A
#
# COMPACT_ATOMS: atom_id res chain seq x y z
N GLU A 1 0.16 -19.04 17.08
CA GLU A 1 0.93 -19.99 16.25
C GLU A 1 0.02 -21.09 15.70
N GLN A 2 -0.74 -21.81 16.54
CA GLN A 2 -1.69 -22.83 16.07
C GLN A 2 -2.65 -22.35 14.96
N ALA A 3 -3.25 -21.17 15.10
CA ALA A 3 -4.14 -20.60 14.07
C ALA A 3 -3.46 -20.39 12.70
N VAL A 4 -2.13 -20.23 12.65
CA VAL A 4 -1.37 -20.16 11.39
C VAL A 4 -1.21 -21.56 10.81
N HIS A 5 -0.87 -22.55 11.63
CA HIS A 5 -0.73 -23.95 11.21
C HIS A 5 -2.06 -24.55 10.74
N ASP A 6 -3.17 -24.17 11.37
CA ASP A 6 -4.52 -24.57 10.98
C ASP A 6 -5.03 -23.83 9.73
N GLY A 7 -4.29 -22.82 9.26
CA GLY A 7 -4.67 -22.02 8.09
C GLY A 7 -5.76 -20.96 8.35
N HIS A 8 -6.12 -20.69 9.61
CA HIS A 8 -7.08 -19.65 9.97
C HIS A 8 -6.51 -18.23 9.78
N ILE A 9 -5.19 -18.07 9.92
CA ILE A 9 -4.48 -16.81 9.74
C ILE A 9 -3.39 -17.00 8.69
N THR A 10 -3.37 -16.10 7.69
CA THR A 10 -2.32 -16.03 6.69
C THR A 10 -2.01 -14.58 6.35
N TRP A 11 -0.96 -14.36 5.56
CA TRP A 11 -0.52 -13.04 5.08
C TRP A 11 -0.11 -13.14 3.62
N HIS A 12 0.09 -11.99 2.97
CA HIS A 12 0.63 -11.90 1.61
C HIS A 12 2.13 -11.57 1.64
N ALA A 13 2.77 -11.48 0.47
CA ALA A 13 4.22 -11.33 0.32
C ALA A 13 4.78 -9.92 0.66
N PHE A 14 4.08 -9.13 1.49
CA PHE A 14 4.56 -7.83 1.96
C PHE A 14 3.93 -7.46 3.32
N PRO A 15 4.61 -6.69 4.20
CA PRO A 15 4.11 -6.40 5.55
C PRO A 15 2.95 -5.41 5.66
N HIS A 16 2.65 -4.60 4.64
CA HIS A 16 1.59 -3.58 4.66
C HIS A 16 1.25 -3.10 3.24
N ASN A 17 0.21 -2.27 3.09
CA ASN A 17 -0.08 -1.54 1.84
C ASN A 17 1.04 -0.54 1.56
N THR A 18 1.75 -0.71 0.47
CA THR A 18 3.03 -0.01 0.23
C THR A 18 3.00 0.77 -1.07
N GLU A 19 3.56 1.97 -1.04
CA GLU A 19 3.90 2.72 -2.24
C GLU A 19 5.18 2.14 -2.84
N LEU A 20 5.02 1.16 -3.74
CA LEU A 20 6.15 0.42 -4.33
C LEU A 20 7.14 1.30 -5.11
N ALA A 21 6.74 2.53 -5.46
CA ALA A 21 7.62 3.50 -6.09
C ALA A 21 8.68 4.11 -5.15
N LEU A 22 8.53 3.95 -3.82
CA LEU A 22 9.31 4.71 -2.84
C LEU A 22 10.39 3.94 -2.07
N GLY A 23 10.32 2.61 -1.98
CA GLY A 23 11.09 1.87 -0.97
C GLY A 23 11.72 0.55 -1.39
N SER A 24 12.52 -0.01 -0.48
CA SER A 24 13.19 -1.30 -0.64
C SER A 24 12.22 -2.46 -0.60
N VAL A 25 11.71 -2.82 -1.78
CA VAL A 25 10.76 -3.91 -1.95
C VAL A 25 11.33 -5.27 -1.49
N ALA A 26 12.63 -5.51 -1.73
CA ALA A 26 13.27 -6.77 -1.38
C ALA A 26 13.27 -7.05 0.13
N PHE A 27 13.51 -6.03 0.97
CA PHE A 27 13.52 -6.22 2.43
C PHE A 27 12.12 -6.53 2.97
N GLY A 28 11.07 -5.90 2.42
CA GLY A 28 9.69 -6.18 2.81
C GLY A 28 9.28 -7.62 2.51
N VAL A 29 9.60 -8.11 1.32
CA VAL A 29 9.37 -9.53 0.96
C VAL A 29 10.18 -10.45 1.89
N LYS A 30 11.46 -10.13 2.13
CA LYS A 30 12.30 -10.90 3.06
C LYS A 30 11.68 -11.00 4.45
N MET A 31 11.12 -9.92 5.00
CA MET A 31 10.43 -9.98 6.30
C MET A 31 9.29 -11.00 6.30
N THR A 32 8.51 -11.06 5.21
CA THR A 32 7.43 -12.04 5.10
C THR A 32 7.95 -13.47 4.96
N HIS A 33 9.04 -13.68 4.22
CA HIS A 33 9.67 -15.00 4.10
C HIS A 33 10.35 -15.46 5.39
N ASP A 34 10.95 -14.54 6.15
CA ASP A 34 11.47 -14.84 7.49
C ASP A 34 10.32 -15.29 8.42
N LEU A 35 9.13 -14.66 8.29
CA LEU A 35 7.93 -15.05 9.02
C LEU A 35 7.40 -16.42 8.56
N ASP A 36 7.38 -16.67 7.24
CA ASP A 36 7.01 -17.96 6.67
C ASP A 36 7.89 -19.09 7.21
N ALA A 37 9.21 -18.87 7.21
CA ALA A 37 10.19 -19.81 7.74
C ALA A 37 10.00 -20.07 9.24
N ARG A 38 9.73 -19.02 10.03
CA ARG A 38 9.45 -19.15 11.47
C ARG A 38 8.25 -20.07 11.74
N PHE A 39 7.21 -19.98 10.92
CA PHE A 39 5.99 -20.79 11.07
C PHE A 39 6.02 -22.09 10.26
N GLY A 40 7.09 -22.37 9.52
CA GLY A 40 7.20 -23.58 8.70
C GLY A 40 6.16 -23.66 7.58
N VAL A 41 5.71 -22.52 7.06
CA VAL A 41 4.73 -22.43 5.95
C VAL A 41 5.44 -22.11 4.63
N ALA A 42 4.77 -22.36 3.51
CA ALA A 42 5.30 -22.03 2.20
C ALA A 42 5.56 -20.51 2.06
N PRO A 43 6.68 -20.11 1.44
CA PRO A 43 6.98 -18.69 1.17
C PRO A 43 5.86 -18.04 0.38
N LYS A 44 5.41 -16.86 0.81
CA LYS A 44 4.36 -16.12 0.10
C LYS A 44 4.89 -15.59 -1.23
N ARG A 45 4.08 -15.74 -2.28
CA ARG A 45 4.46 -15.37 -3.66
C ARG A 45 3.54 -14.32 -4.29
N THR A 46 2.42 -14.01 -3.66
CA THR A 46 1.52 -12.95 -4.12
C THR A 46 1.61 -11.76 -3.19
N LEU A 47 1.96 -10.59 -3.74
CA LEU A 47 1.90 -9.32 -3.01
C LEU A 47 0.52 -8.71 -3.20
N SER A 48 -0.09 -8.27 -2.10
CA SER A 48 -1.34 -7.52 -2.13
C SER A 48 -1.07 -6.07 -1.74
N THR A 49 -1.60 -5.12 -2.51
CA THR A 49 -1.66 -3.71 -2.12
C THR A 49 -3.07 -3.19 -2.30
N ARG A 50 -3.60 -2.54 -1.26
CA ARG A 50 -4.89 -1.87 -1.29
C ARG A 50 -4.68 -0.41 -0.97
N ASP A 51 -5.55 0.43 -1.52
CA ASP A 51 -5.55 1.87 -1.26
C ASP A 51 -4.29 2.62 -1.76
N VAL A 52 -3.43 1.93 -2.52
CA VAL A 52 -2.34 2.51 -3.32
C VAL A 52 -2.71 2.30 -4.77
N PRO A 53 -3.04 3.36 -5.51
CA PRO A 53 -3.46 3.22 -6.89
C PRO A 53 -2.29 3.32 -7.85
N GLY A 54 -2.14 2.27 -8.63
CA GLY A 54 -1.05 2.17 -9.58
C GLY A 54 0.21 1.62 -8.94
N MET A 55 1.10 1.23 -9.84
CA MET A 55 2.37 0.59 -9.53
C MET A 55 3.35 0.93 -10.64
N THR A 56 4.57 1.27 -10.25
CA THR A 56 5.65 1.41 -11.23
C THR A 56 6.14 0.04 -11.68
N ARG A 57 6.35 -0.08 -12.98
CA ARG A 57 6.93 -1.25 -13.64
C ARG A 57 8.35 -1.54 -13.16
N ALA A 58 9.06 -0.51 -12.66
CA ALA A 58 10.41 -0.65 -12.14
C ALA A 58 10.49 -1.53 -10.87
N ALA A 59 9.37 -1.74 -10.16
CA ALA A 59 9.34 -2.63 -9.00
C ALA A 59 9.35 -4.11 -9.38
N LEU A 60 8.89 -4.47 -10.59
CA LEU A 60 8.73 -5.85 -11.04
C LEU A 60 10.00 -6.70 -10.94
N PRO A 61 11.17 -6.29 -11.48
CA PRO A 61 12.39 -7.09 -11.35
C PRO A 61 12.83 -7.28 -9.89
N LEU A 62 12.57 -6.30 -9.01
CA LEU A 62 12.90 -6.41 -7.60
C LEU A 62 11.99 -7.41 -6.88
N LEU A 63 10.70 -7.40 -7.21
CA LEU A 63 9.69 -8.32 -6.69
C LEU A 63 9.94 -9.75 -7.15
N GLU A 64 10.18 -9.94 -8.45
CA GLU A 64 10.46 -11.25 -9.05
C GLU A 64 11.74 -11.85 -8.45
N HIS A 65 12.81 -11.06 -8.35
CA HIS A 65 14.06 -11.50 -7.72
C HIS A 65 13.87 -11.88 -6.24
N ALA A 66 12.96 -11.20 -5.53
CA ALA A 66 12.62 -11.51 -4.15
C ALA A 66 11.66 -12.70 -4.02
N GLY A 67 11.20 -13.31 -5.12
CA GLY A 67 10.34 -14.50 -5.13
C GLY A 67 8.83 -14.22 -5.22
N VAL A 68 8.43 -12.99 -5.55
CA VAL A 68 7.03 -12.64 -5.84
C VAL A 68 6.70 -12.97 -7.29
N LEU A 69 5.62 -13.70 -7.52
CA LEU A 69 5.16 -14.15 -8.84
C LEU A 69 3.87 -13.47 -9.28
N ALA A 70 3.12 -12.92 -8.34
CA ALA A 70 1.85 -12.27 -8.62
C ALA A 70 1.60 -11.05 -7.76
N LEU A 71 0.75 -10.17 -8.29
CA LEU A 71 0.29 -8.95 -7.65
C LEU A 71 -1.23 -9.01 -7.55
N SER A 72 -1.76 -8.49 -6.46
CA SER A 72 -3.17 -8.25 -6.30
C SER A 72 -3.36 -6.80 -5.87
N GLU A 73 -4.10 -6.03 -6.66
CA GLU A 73 -4.30 -4.62 -6.44
C GLU A 73 -5.80 -4.28 -6.38
N GLY A 74 -6.16 -3.47 -5.40
CA GLY A 74 -7.48 -2.87 -5.26
C GLY A 74 -7.32 -1.41 -4.85
N MET A 75 -8.24 -0.56 -5.28
CA MET A 75 -8.03 0.89 -5.33
C MET A 75 -9.04 1.60 -4.43
N ASN A 76 -8.71 2.80 -3.94
CA ASN A 76 -9.71 3.60 -3.25
C ASN A 76 -10.90 3.90 -4.18
N GLY A 77 -12.13 3.76 -3.69
CA GLY A 77 -13.33 4.10 -4.47
C GLY A 77 -13.45 5.59 -4.83
N ARG A 78 -12.57 6.46 -4.32
CA ARG A 78 -12.52 7.90 -4.63
C ARG A 78 -11.83 8.24 -5.95
N MET A 79 -11.39 7.26 -6.71
CA MET A 79 -10.71 7.48 -7.98
C MET A 79 -11.17 6.54 -9.08
N VAL A 80 -10.85 6.90 -10.32
CA VAL A 80 -11.10 6.04 -11.49
C VAL A 80 -9.85 5.18 -11.71
N PRO A 81 -9.99 3.84 -11.69
CA PRO A 81 -8.86 2.93 -11.88
C PRO A 81 -8.23 3.08 -13.26
N VAL A 82 -6.95 2.71 -13.39
CA VAL A 82 -6.33 2.55 -14.71
C VAL A 82 -7.12 1.50 -15.50
N ASN A 83 -7.48 1.82 -16.74
CA ASN A 83 -8.28 0.95 -17.60
C ASN A 83 -7.43 -0.20 -18.18
N VAL A 84 -7.19 -1.21 -17.34
CA VAL A 84 -6.52 -2.47 -17.68
C VAL A 84 -7.44 -3.66 -17.35
N PRO A 85 -7.30 -4.80 -18.04
CA PRO A 85 -8.10 -5.99 -17.76
C PRO A 85 -8.02 -6.43 -16.28
N PRO A 86 -9.02 -7.15 -15.74
CA PRO A 86 -9.00 -7.64 -14.36
C PRO A 86 -7.87 -8.63 -14.04
N CYS A 87 -7.27 -9.24 -15.06
CA CYS A 87 -6.09 -10.08 -14.93
C CYS A 87 -5.22 -9.92 -16.18
N PHE A 88 -3.91 -9.71 -15.99
CA PHE A 88 -2.95 -9.51 -17.08
C PHE A 88 -1.53 -9.89 -16.63
N MET A 89 -0.62 -10.04 -17.59
CA MET A 89 0.81 -10.10 -17.30
C MET A 89 1.38 -8.69 -17.28
N TYR A 90 1.88 -8.25 -16.12
CA TYR A 90 2.57 -6.98 -16.01
C TYR A 90 4.06 -7.21 -16.25
N ARG A 91 4.61 -6.65 -17.34
CA ARG A 91 5.98 -6.92 -17.78
C ARG A 91 6.82 -5.67 -17.85
N ASP A 92 7.99 -5.71 -17.23
CA ASP A 92 9.05 -4.74 -17.48
C ASP A 92 9.81 -5.08 -18.74
N ALA A 93 9.59 -4.34 -19.83
CA ALA A 93 10.24 -4.60 -21.11
C ALA A 93 11.78 -4.49 -21.07
N ASN A 94 12.36 -3.83 -20.07
CA ASN A 94 13.81 -3.64 -19.97
C ASN A 94 14.49 -4.85 -19.33
N SER A 95 13.98 -5.36 -18.22
CA SER A 95 14.52 -6.53 -17.51
C SER A 95 13.93 -7.86 -17.96
N GLY A 96 12.76 -7.85 -18.59
CA GLY A 96 11.99 -9.05 -18.93
C GLY A 96 11.16 -9.60 -17.76
N ALA A 97 11.29 -9.05 -16.56
CA ALA A 97 10.53 -9.47 -15.38
C ALA A 97 9.02 -9.33 -15.63
N SER A 98 8.25 -10.36 -15.27
CA SER A 98 6.84 -10.43 -15.63
C SER A 98 6.02 -11.11 -14.54
N LEU A 99 5.13 -10.35 -13.90
CA LEU A 99 4.29 -10.84 -12.81
C LEU A 99 2.83 -10.90 -13.26
N MET A 100 2.10 -11.92 -12.83
CA MET A 100 0.65 -11.97 -13.04
C MET A 100 -0.02 -10.96 -12.11
N THR A 101 -0.83 -10.06 -12.65
CA THR A 101 -1.49 -9.00 -11.87
C THR A 101 -2.99 -9.20 -11.87
N LEU A 102 -3.54 -9.36 -10.67
CA LEU A 102 -4.97 -9.37 -10.36
C LEU A 102 -5.39 -7.95 -10.03
N TRP A 103 -6.28 -7.38 -10.84
CA TRP A 103 -6.62 -5.96 -10.81
C TRP A 103 -8.10 -5.75 -10.51
N HIS A 104 -8.39 -5.09 -9.40
CA HIS A 104 -9.76 -4.86 -8.94
C HIS A 104 -10.16 -3.40 -9.11
N TRP A 105 -11.14 -3.14 -9.98
CA TRP A 105 -11.61 -1.78 -10.29
C TRP A 105 -12.50 -1.17 -9.20
N LEU A 106 -13.28 -1.99 -8.48
CA LEU A 106 -14.34 -1.52 -7.58
C LEU A 106 -13.87 -1.53 -6.13
N GLY A 107 -13.22 -0.46 -5.68
CA GLY A 107 -12.80 -0.36 -4.28
C GLY A 107 -11.75 -1.41 -3.92
N TYR A 108 -11.78 -1.86 -2.66
CA TYR A 108 -10.88 -2.91 -2.18
C TYR A 108 -11.32 -4.31 -2.63
N GLY A 109 -12.52 -4.42 -3.19
CA GLY A 109 -13.11 -5.67 -3.68
C GLY A 109 -13.94 -6.43 -2.67
N SER A 110 -14.29 -5.81 -1.53
CA SER A 110 -15.10 -6.49 -0.52
C SER A 110 -16.53 -6.73 -1.00
N ILE A 111 -17.05 -7.92 -0.69
CA ILE A 111 -18.47 -8.26 -0.92
C ILE A 111 -19.42 -7.32 -0.16
N GLU A 112 -18.97 -6.78 0.97
CA GLU A 112 -19.73 -5.81 1.79
C GLU A 112 -19.81 -4.42 1.15
N GLU A 113 -18.73 -3.91 0.52
CA GLU A 113 -18.80 -2.67 -0.26
C GLU A 113 -19.83 -2.80 -1.39
N HIS A 114 -19.90 -3.97 -2.02
CA HIS A 114 -20.87 -4.27 -3.07
C HIS A 114 -22.32 -4.37 -2.54
N ASP A 115 -22.55 -5.04 -1.41
CA ASP A 115 -23.90 -5.16 -0.83
C ASP A 115 -24.38 -3.87 -0.14
N ASN A 116 -23.49 -3.08 0.44
CA ASN A 116 -23.79 -1.74 0.94
C ASN A 116 -24.07 -0.74 -0.19
N ALA A 117 -23.42 -0.88 -1.35
CA ALA A 117 -23.72 -0.07 -2.54
C ALA A 117 -25.14 -0.32 -3.11
N LYS A 118 -25.81 -1.44 -2.75
CA LYS A 118 -27.22 -1.69 -3.10
C LYS A 118 -28.20 -0.94 -2.20
N THR A 119 -27.79 -0.57 -0.98
CA THR A 119 -28.70 -0.06 0.07
C THR A 119 -28.37 1.36 0.50
N GLN A 120 -27.17 1.86 0.20
CA GLN A 120 -26.78 3.25 0.42
C GLN A 120 -26.22 3.86 -0.87
N PRO A 121 -26.73 5.02 -1.33
CA PRO A 121 -25.95 5.82 -2.27
C PRO A 121 -24.63 6.14 -1.57
N LEU A 122 -23.49 5.85 -2.20
CA LEU A 122 -22.14 6.17 -1.72
C LEU A 122 -22.11 7.61 -1.16
N SER A 123 -22.33 7.74 0.15
CA SER A 123 -22.49 9.02 0.83
C SER A 123 -21.10 9.62 1.02
N GLY A 124 -20.61 10.27 -0.02
CA GLY A 124 -19.27 10.82 -0.08
C GLY A 124 -18.75 11.01 -1.50
N LEU A 125 -19.34 10.33 -2.49
CA LEU A 125 -19.18 10.72 -3.88
C LEU A 125 -20.20 11.82 -4.16
N GLY A 126 -19.70 13.03 -4.41
CA GLY A 126 -20.47 14.05 -5.11
C GLY A 126 -21.19 13.42 -6.30
N THR A 127 -22.41 13.86 -6.55
CA THR A 127 -23.44 13.33 -7.45
C THR A 127 -23.07 13.32 -8.96
N SER A 128 -21.86 12.90 -9.32
CA SER A 128 -21.37 12.82 -10.70
C SER A 128 -20.55 11.56 -10.97
N GLY A 129 -20.97 10.43 -10.40
CA GLY A 129 -20.45 9.09 -10.72
C GLY A 129 -21.60 8.10 -10.89
N ARG A 130 -22.32 8.19 -12.02
CA ARG A 130 -23.07 7.03 -12.53
C ARG A 130 -22.02 6.01 -13.04
N LEU A 131 -22.36 4.72 -13.06
CA LEU A 131 -21.54 3.52 -13.40
C LEU A 131 -20.87 2.89 -12.16
N LEU A 132 -21.30 1.79 -11.56
CA LEU A 132 -22.02 0.59 -12.02
C LEU A 132 -22.97 0.14 -10.89
N MET A 133 -24.22 -0.18 -11.21
CA MET A 133 -25.13 -0.77 -10.22
C MET A 133 -24.75 -2.25 -9.99
N PRO A 134 -24.85 -2.78 -8.77
CA PRO A 134 -24.33 -4.09 -8.40
C PRO A 134 -25.37 -5.18 -8.71
N THR A 135 -25.59 -5.44 -10.00
CA THR A 135 -26.38 -6.60 -10.47
C THR A 135 -25.57 -7.60 -11.29
N ASP A 136 -24.31 -7.28 -11.60
CA ASP A 136 -23.34 -8.15 -12.28
C ASP A 136 -22.31 -8.63 -11.23
N PRO A 137 -21.73 -9.85 -11.32
CA PRO A 137 -20.73 -10.33 -10.37
C PRO A 137 -19.34 -9.69 -10.60
N ASP A 138 -19.32 -8.38 -10.83
CA ASP A 138 -18.12 -7.58 -11.08
C ASP A 138 -17.30 -7.31 -9.82
N PHE A 139 -17.85 -7.63 -8.64
CA PHE A 139 -17.09 -7.72 -7.38
C PHE A 139 -16.18 -8.97 -7.33
N ALA A 140 -16.44 -9.96 -8.19
CA ALA A 140 -15.61 -11.16 -8.28
C ALA A 140 -14.63 -11.02 -9.44
N LEU A 141 -13.36 -11.24 -9.16
CA LEU A 141 -12.33 -11.32 -10.18
C LEU A 141 -12.44 -12.65 -10.92
N ARG A 142 -12.93 -12.59 -12.15
CA ARG A 142 -13.08 -13.71 -13.08
C ARG A 142 -11.95 -13.65 -14.10
N VAL A 143 -11.24 -14.77 -14.30
CA VAL A 143 -10.12 -14.83 -15.24
C VAL A 143 -10.50 -15.71 -16.45
N PRO A 144 -10.53 -15.15 -17.68
CA PRO A 144 -10.75 -15.95 -18.88
C PRO A 144 -9.78 -17.12 -18.97
N GLY A 145 -10.29 -18.32 -19.27
CA GLY A 145 -9.49 -19.54 -19.34
C GLY A 145 -9.41 -20.35 -18.04
N SER A 146 -9.98 -19.87 -16.93
CA SER A 146 -10.09 -20.64 -15.68
C SER A 146 -11.53 -20.80 -15.20
N GLY A 147 -11.80 -21.92 -14.53
CA GLY A 147 -13.06 -22.14 -13.80
C GLY A 147 -13.09 -21.50 -12.41
N HIS A 148 -12.02 -20.78 -12.01
CA HIS A 148 -11.89 -20.15 -10.71
C HIS A 148 -12.31 -18.67 -10.76
N ALA A 149 -12.97 -18.21 -9.70
CA ALA A 149 -13.25 -16.80 -9.44
C ALA A 149 -12.75 -16.44 -8.04
N LEU A 150 -12.18 -15.25 -7.88
CA LEU A 150 -11.71 -14.73 -6.61
C LEU A 150 -12.66 -13.65 -6.12
N VAL A 151 -13.15 -13.81 -4.88
CA VAL A 151 -13.96 -12.82 -4.19
C VAL A 151 -13.16 -12.33 -2.99
N TYR A 152 -13.01 -11.02 -2.84
CA TYR A 152 -12.40 -10.46 -1.63
C TYR A 152 -13.48 -10.33 -0.56
N ALA A 153 -13.24 -10.93 0.60
CA ALA A 153 -14.19 -11.04 1.69
C ALA A 153 -13.51 -10.56 2.97
N TRP A 154 -13.34 -9.24 3.07
CA TRP A 154 -12.81 -8.57 4.24
C TRP A 154 -13.67 -7.36 4.58
N ARG A 155 -13.58 -6.91 5.82
CA ARG A 155 -14.22 -5.70 6.29
C ARG A 155 -13.42 -4.47 5.84
N GLY A 156 -14.05 -3.30 5.90
CA GLY A 156 -13.45 -2.03 5.45
C GLY A 156 -12.29 -1.54 6.33
N ASP A 157 -11.82 -0.33 6.03
CA ASP A 157 -10.66 0.28 6.69
C ASP A 157 -10.75 0.24 8.21
N ASN A 158 -9.67 -0.26 8.83
CA ASN A 158 -9.51 -0.36 10.29
C ASN A 158 -10.58 -1.21 11.01
N ALA A 159 -11.41 -1.97 10.29
CA ALA A 159 -12.49 -2.76 10.88
C ALA A 159 -12.00 -4.07 11.54
N GLY A 160 -10.81 -4.54 11.15
CA GLY A 160 -10.25 -5.80 11.62
C GLY A 160 -10.81 -7.03 10.88
N PRO A 161 -10.57 -8.25 11.41
CA PRO A 161 -11.11 -9.47 10.82
C PRO A 161 -12.64 -9.56 10.99
N ALA A 162 -13.22 -10.63 10.43
CA ALA A 162 -14.61 -11.00 10.70
C ALA A 162 -14.88 -11.06 12.21
N VAL A 163 -16.03 -10.53 12.63
CA VAL A 163 -16.49 -10.47 14.02
C VAL A 163 -16.76 -11.87 14.57
N ASP A 164 -17.36 -12.73 13.75
CA ASP A 164 -17.66 -14.12 14.09
C ASP A 164 -17.80 -14.99 12.83
N THR A 165 -18.08 -16.28 13.02
CA THR A 165 -18.23 -17.24 11.92
C THR A 165 -19.49 -17.03 11.09
N SER A 166 -20.53 -16.39 11.63
CA SER A 166 -21.78 -16.15 10.91
C SER A 166 -21.59 -15.12 9.79
N GLU A 167 -20.72 -14.13 10.00
CA GLU A 167 -20.32 -13.17 8.97
C GLU A 167 -19.59 -13.87 7.81
N ILE A 168 -18.67 -14.80 8.12
CA ILE A 168 -17.95 -15.61 7.14
C ILE A 168 -18.91 -16.51 6.35
N GLU A 169 -19.84 -17.17 7.03
CA GLU A 169 -20.88 -17.99 6.39
C GLU A 169 -21.77 -17.14 5.46
N GLY A 170 -22.09 -15.91 5.88
CA GLY A 170 -22.78 -14.92 5.06
C GLY A 170 -22.04 -14.59 3.78
N TRP A 171 -20.73 -14.32 3.85
CA TRP A 171 -19.90 -14.06 2.66
C TRP A 171 -19.86 -15.26 1.70
N LEU A 172 -19.76 -16.49 2.23
CA LEU A 172 -19.79 -17.71 1.42
C LEU A 172 -21.14 -17.92 0.74
N GLU A 173 -22.25 -17.65 1.44
CA GLU A 173 -23.59 -17.77 0.90
C GLU A 173 -23.85 -16.71 -0.19
N SER A 174 -23.43 -15.47 0.05
CA SER A 174 -23.44 -14.42 -0.96
C SER A 174 -22.68 -14.88 -2.20
N ALA A 175 -21.44 -15.37 -2.06
CA ALA A 175 -20.65 -15.88 -3.19
C ALA A 175 -21.37 -17.01 -3.96
N ARG A 176 -22.02 -17.96 -3.27
CA ARG A 176 -22.81 -19.04 -3.90
C ARG A 176 -24.01 -18.51 -4.67
N SER A 177 -24.66 -17.45 -4.17
CA SER A 177 -25.82 -16.85 -4.83
C SER A 177 -25.49 -16.25 -6.20
N TYR A 178 -24.28 -15.70 -6.37
CA TYR A 178 -23.81 -15.16 -7.65
C TYR A 178 -23.27 -16.22 -8.61
N PHE A 179 -22.80 -17.35 -8.08
CA PHE A 179 -22.25 -18.45 -8.87
C PHE A 179 -22.95 -19.78 -8.58
N PRO A 180 -24.20 -19.97 -9.05
CA PRO A 180 -24.92 -21.22 -8.87
C PRO A 180 -24.12 -22.42 -9.40
N GLY A 181 -23.87 -23.40 -8.54
CA GLY A 181 -23.07 -24.60 -8.87
C GLY A 181 -21.57 -24.50 -8.61
N ALA A 182 -21.05 -23.32 -8.23
CA ALA A 182 -19.66 -23.17 -7.83
C ALA A 182 -19.41 -23.69 -6.40
N LYS A 183 -18.18 -24.16 -6.14
CA LYS A 183 -17.73 -24.58 -4.80
C LYS A 183 -17.10 -23.39 -4.06
N ALA A 184 -17.92 -22.63 -3.33
CA ALA A 184 -17.42 -21.53 -2.49
C ALA A 184 -16.68 -22.08 -1.25
N HIS A 185 -15.46 -21.59 -1.04
CA HIS A 185 -14.60 -21.92 0.10
C HIS A 185 -13.65 -20.75 0.41
N LEU A 186 -13.15 -20.69 1.63
CA LEU A 186 -12.10 -19.74 2.00
C LEU A 186 -10.78 -20.14 1.35
N SER A 187 -10.01 -19.16 0.88
CA SER A 187 -8.80 -19.41 0.11
C SER A 187 -7.74 -18.35 0.39
N THR A 188 -6.61 -18.45 -0.31
CA THR A 188 -5.50 -17.49 -0.26
C THR A 188 -5.14 -17.02 -1.65
N PHE A 189 -4.45 -15.88 -1.76
CA PHE A 189 -3.95 -15.41 -3.05
C PHE A 189 -3.04 -16.43 -3.73
N ASP A 190 -2.11 -17.02 -2.99
CA ASP A 190 -1.19 -18.01 -3.55
C ASP A 190 -1.91 -19.27 -4.02
N TRP A 191 -2.98 -19.69 -3.33
CA TRP A 191 -3.81 -20.81 -3.79
C TRP A 191 -4.52 -20.46 -5.10
N PHE A 192 -5.17 -19.30 -5.17
CA PHE A 192 -5.87 -18.85 -6.38
C PHE A 192 -4.92 -18.73 -7.57
N VAL A 193 -3.81 -18.01 -7.40
CA VAL A 193 -2.77 -17.81 -8.43
C VAL A 193 -2.20 -19.15 -8.90
N SER A 194 -1.95 -20.09 -7.99
CA SER A 194 -1.42 -21.41 -8.37
C SER A 194 -2.40 -22.22 -9.21
N ASN A 195 -3.70 -22.16 -8.91
CA ASN A 195 -4.72 -22.89 -9.67
C ASN A 195 -4.95 -22.30 -11.06
N ILE A 196 -5.08 -20.98 -11.18
CA ILE A 196 -5.23 -20.36 -12.52
C ILE A 196 -3.95 -20.53 -13.36
N THR A 197 -2.78 -20.56 -12.73
CA THR A 197 -1.52 -20.90 -13.42
C THR A 197 -1.55 -22.33 -13.95
N ALA A 198 -2.02 -23.30 -13.16
CA ALA A 198 -2.16 -24.69 -13.57
C ALA A 198 -3.19 -24.89 -14.70
N ASP A 199 -4.19 -24.01 -14.79
CA ASP A 199 -5.16 -23.99 -15.90
C ASP A 199 -4.57 -23.42 -17.22
N GLY A 200 -3.30 -22.96 -17.22
CA GLY A 200 -2.66 -22.39 -18.41
C GLY A 200 -3.07 -20.94 -18.72
N VAL A 201 -3.70 -20.25 -17.76
CA VAL A 201 -4.11 -18.84 -17.91
C VAL A 201 -2.97 -17.91 -18.33
N PRO A 202 -1.76 -17.94 -17.72
CA PRO A 202 -0.72 -16.94 -18.00
C PRO A 202 -0.37 -16.80 -19.49
N GLU A 203 -0.45 -17.89 -20.26
CA GLU A 203 -0.10 -17.92 -21.68
C GLU A 203 -1.06 -17.10 -22.56
N ASN A 204 -2.28 -16.85 -22.08
CA ASN A 204 -3.36 -16.20 -22.82
C ASN A 204 -3.69 -14.81 -22.28
N LEU A 205 -3.02 -14.37 -21.21
CA LEU A 205 -3.26 -13.07 -20.61
C LEU A 205 -2.70 -11.94 -21.49
N PRO A 206 -3.40 -10.80 -21.58
CA PRO A 206 -2.86 -9.62 -22.21
C PRO A 206 -1.61 -9.14 -21.45
N ILE A 207 -0.64 -8.59 -22.18
CA ILE A 207 0.59 -8.07 -21.60
C ILE A 207 0.48 -6.56 -21.49
N ILE A 208 0.70 -6.03 -20.29
CA ILE A 208 0.81 -4.60 -20.04
C ILE A 208 2.27 -4.27 -19.77
N GLU A 209 2.79 -3.27 -20.47
CA GLU A 209 4.19 -2.83 -20.35
C GLU A 209 4.34 -1.36 -19.96
N LYS A 210 3.22 -0.68 -19.70
CA LYS A 210 3.21 0.73 -19.28
C LYS A 210 3.14 0.83 -17.77
N ASP A 211 3.63 1.94 -17.22
CA ASP A 211 3.38 2.25 -15.80
C ASP A 211 1.87 2.37 -15.55
N LEU A 212 1.44 1.75 -14.46
CA LEU A 212 0.09 1.93 -13.93
C LEU A 212 0.16 3.15 -13.04
N SER A 213 -0.21 4.32 -13.58
CA SER A 213 0.00 5.59 -12.89
C SER A 213 -1.06 5.84 -11.82
N ASP A 214 -0.60 6.43 -10.73
CA ASP A 214 -1.43 6.99 -9.67
C ASP A 214 -2.12 8.26 -10.17
N SER A 215 -3.46 8.31 -10.08
CA SER A 215 -4.24 9.49 -10.45
C SER A 215 -4.86 10.23 -9.25
N TRP A 216 -4.59 9.77 -8.03
CA TRP A 216 -5.28 10.21 -6.81
C TRP A 216 -4.34 10.70 -5.72
N ILE A 217 -3.20 10.02 -5.51
CA ILE A 217 -2.32 10.28 -4.37
C ILE A 217 -1.26 11.30 -4.77
N TRP A 218 -1.53 12.55 -4.41
CA TRP A 218 -0.46 13.53 -4.14
C TRP A 218 0.38 13.17 -2.90
N GLY A 219 0.05 12.06 -2.22
CA GLY A 219 0.58 11.60 -0.94
C GLY A 219 2.09 11.57 -0.86
N ALA A 220 2.81 10.92 -1.79
CA ALA A 220 4.27 10.98 -1.81
C ALA A 220 4.78 12.43 -1.77
N ALA A 221 4.26 13.28 -2.65
CA ALA A 221 4.65 14.68 -2.73
C ALA A 221 4.14 15.55 -1.55
N SER A 222 3.20 15.05 -0.76
CA SER A 222 2.56 15.81 0.33
C SER A 222 3.47 16.01 1.55
N ASP A 223 4.48 15.15 1.73
CA ASP A 223 5.48 15.31 2.79
C ASP A 223 6.92 15.11 2.27
N PRO A 224 7.54 16.16 1.69
CA PRO A 224 8.91 16.08 1.19
C PRO A 224 9.93 15.78 2.29
N VAL A 225 9.63 16.10 3.56
CA VAL A 225 10.52 15.80 4.70
C VAL A 225 10.52 14.31 4.98
N LYS A 226 9.34 13.66 5.05
CA LYS A 226 9.23 12.20 5.17
C LYS A 226 9.92 11.50 3.99
N LEU A 227 9.68 11.95 2.76
CA LEU A 227 10.34 11.38 1.57
C LEU A 227 11.88 11.49 1.62
N GLY A 228 12.41 12.68 1.98
CA GLY A 228 13.84 12.89 2.12
C GLY A 228 14.47 11.92 3.12
N ARG A 229 13.78 11.71 4.25
CA ARG A 229 14.18 10.77 5.31
C ARG A 229 14.09 9.31 4.90
N VAL A 230 13.06 8.89 4.17
CA VAL A 230 12.97 7.54 3.58
C VAL A 230 14.15 7.29 2.64
N ARG A 231 14.48 8.26 1.77
CA ARG A 231 15.63 8.13 0.85
C ARG A 231 16.97 7.99 1.58
N LEU A 232 17.11 8.53 2.79
CA LEU A 232 18.30 8.31 3.62
C LEU A 232 18.44 6.85 4.02
N TRP A 233 17.34 6.20 4.42
CA TRP A 233 17.33 4.78 4.76
C TRP A 233 17.66 3.90 3.55
N GLU A 234 17.09 4.21 2.38
CA GLU A 234 17.39 3.49 1.15
C GLU A 234 18.88 3.59 0.77
N ARG A 235 19.48 4.79 0.89
CA ARG A 235 20.92 4.95 0.70
C ARG A 235 21.74 4.15 1.71
N LEU A 236 21.33 4.15 2.98
CA LEU A 236 22.00 3.36 4.01
C LEU A 236 21.92 1.85 3.71
N ALA A 237 20.76 1.34 3.34
CA ALA A 237 20.58 -0.07 2.97
C ALA A 237 21.51 -0.46 1.81
N LEU A 238 21.59 0.38 0.77
CA LEU A 238 22.47 0.17 -0.38
C LEU A 238 23.98 0.20 -0.03
N ARG A 239 24.38 1.04 0.94
CA ARG A 239 25.76 1.08 1.45
C ARG A 239 26.07 -0.16 2.29
N CYS A 240 25.19 -0.49 3.23
CA CYS A 240 25.38 -1.63 4.12
C CYS A 240 25.33 -2.99 3.41
N GLY A 241 24.66 -3.10 2.26
CA GLY A 241 24.73 -4.29 1.40
C GLY A 241 26.11 -4.50 0.75
N ARG A 242 26.99 -3.50 0.75
CA ARG A 242 28.33 -3.54 0.13
C ARG A 242 29.47 -3.50 1.15
N GLU A 243 29.25 -2.92 2.32
CA GLU A 243 30.29 -2.67 3.31
C GLU A 243 30.27 -3.67 4.48
N ALA A 244 31.39 -4.37 4.68
CA ALA A 244 31.57 -5.30 5.81
C ALA A 244 31.43 -4.63 7.20
N ALA A 245 31.56 -3.30 7.27
CA ALA A 245 31.39 -2.53 8.50
C ALA A 245 29.96 -2.60 9.06
N CYS A 246 28.95 -2.83 8.21
CA CYS A 246 27.56 -3.01 8.65
C CYS A 246 27.25 -4.44 9.14
N ALA A 247 28.03 -5.45 8.72
CA ALA A 247 27.82 -6.85 9.09
C ALA A 247 27.98 -7.12 10.60
N LYS A 248 28.74 -6.29 11.32
CA LYS A 248 28.89 -6.40 12.79
C LYS A 248 27.67 -5.88 13.57
N ARG A 249 26.62 -5.39 12.90
CA ARG A 249 25.48 -4.68 13.49
C ARG A 249 24.13 -5.24 13.04
N GLU A 250 24.10 -6.48 12.58
CA GLU A 250 22.95 -7.11 11.90
C GLU A 250 21.63 -7.00 12.67
N VAL A 251 21.60 -7.24 13.98
CA VAL A 251 20.34 -7.21 14.76
C VAL A 251 19.76 -5.79 14.86
N GLY A 252 20.60 -4.80 15.18
CA GLY A 252 20.16 -3.39 15.28
C GLY A 252 19.76 -2.83 13.92
N LEU A 253 20.51 -3.16 12.87
CA LEU A 253 20.19 -2.76 11.50
C LEU A 253 18.90 -3.42 11.01
N TYR A 254 18.71 -4.72 11.26
CA TYR A 254 17.48 -5.42 10.90
C TYR A 254 16.26 -4.78 11.58
N ASN A 255 16.34 -4.51 12.89
CA ASN A 255 15.22 -3.91 13.62
C ASN A 255 14.96 -2.46 13.16
N ALA A 256 16.01 -1.69 12.84
CA ALA A 256 15.87 -0.37 12.23
C ALA A 256 15.19 -0.44 10.86
N SER A 257 15.65 -1.32 9.96
CA SER A 257 15.03 -1.53 8.63
C SER A 257 13.57 -1.99 8.75
N ARG A 258 13.27 -2.87 9.72
CA ARG A 258 11.92 -3.36 10.02
C ARG A 258 10.96 -2.23 10.38
N LEU A 259 11.45 -1.18 11.02
CA LEU A 259 10.65 0.01 11.34
C LEU A 259 10.65 0.99 10.15
N ALA A 260 11.79 1.18 9.49
CA ALA A 260 11.96 2.16 8.41
C ALA A 260 11.07 1.86 7.21
N ILE A 261 10.77 0.58 6.94
CA ILE A 261 9.86 0.18 5.86
C ILE A 261 8.46 0.76 6.01
N LYS A 262 8.01 1.10 7.24
CA LYS A 262 6.74 1.79 7.46
C LYS A 262 6.72 3.18 6.79
N GLY A 263 7.89 3.77 6.52
CA GLY A 263 8.00 5.06 5.82
C GLY A 263 7.46 5.06 4.39
N VAL A 264 7.28 3.88 3.76
CA VAL A 264 6.67 3.74 2.42
C VAL A 264 5.27 3.15 2.45
N GLU A 265 4.67 3.09 3.63
CA GLU A 265 3.27 2.76 3.79
C GLU A 265 2.38 3.93 3.32
N HIS A 266 1.22 3.61 2.73
CA HIS A 266 0.40 4.55 1.96
C HIS A 266 -0.27 5.67 2.76
N THR A 267 -0.35 5.56 4.10
CA THR A 267 -0.90 6.62 4.94
C THR A 267 0.16 7.68 5.26
N TRP A 268 -0.06 8.93 4.84
CA TRP A 268 0.87 10.06 5.07
C TRP A 268 0.50 10.93 6.27
N GLY A 269 -0.73 10.80 6.73
CA GLY A 269 -1.35 11.58 7.80
C GLY A 269 -2.86 11.60 7.55
N VAL A 270 -3.64 12.08 8.52
CA VAL A 270 -5.08 12.16 8.31
C VAL A 270 -5.45 13.26 7.30
N SER A 271 -6.47 12.99 6.49
CA SER A 271 -6.95 13.88 5.43
C SER A 271 -7.74 15.08 5.97
N ILE A 272 -7.98 16.09 5.10
CA ILE A 272 -8.74 17.31 5.41
C ILE A 272 -10.11 17.04 6.05
N PHE A 273 -10.72 15.87 5.82
CA PHE A 273 -12.00 15.50 6.47
C PHE A 273 -11.93 15.49 8.00
N HIS A 274 -10.72 15.39 8.56
CA HIS A 274 -10.48 15.44 9.99
C HIS A 274 -10.30 16.86 10.53
N TYR A 275 -10.37 17.90 9.70
CA TYR A 275 -10.44 19.30 10.17
C TYR A 275 -11.73 19.57 10.95
N GLY A 276 -12.77 18.74 10.83
CA GLY A 276 -14.06 19.00 11.50
C GLY A 276 -14.75 20.27 10.98
N PRO A 277 -15.46 21.06 11.83
CA PRO A 277 -16.13 22.30 11.42
C PRO A 277 -15.16 23.37 10.87
N GLU A 278 -13.87 23.27 11.16
CA GLU A 278 -12.83 24.20 10.73
C GLU A 278 -12.57 24.15 9.21
N GLN A 279 -13.06 23.14 8.48
CA GLN A 279 -12.91 23.00 7.02
C GLN A 279 -13.43 24.20 6.22
N ASN A 280 -14.35 24.97 6.79
CA ASN A 280 -15.05 26.05 6.10
C ASN A 280 -14.87 27.43 6.76
N ALA A 281 -13.92 27.59 7.69
CA ALA A 281 -13.77 28.80 8.51
C ALA A 281 -12.32 29.32 8.57
N ASP A 282 -12.17 30.59 9.02
CA ASP A 282 -10.91 31.18 9.50
C ASP A 282 -9.70 31.10 8.53
N TRP A 283 -9.96 31.36 7.25
CA TRP A 283 -8.99 31.31 6.15
C TRP A 283 -7.87 32.37 6.18
N SER A 284 -7.94 33.35 7.09
CA SER A 284 -6.87 34.35 7.21
C SER A 284 -5.72 33.82 8.08
N ASN A 285 -4.47 34.18 7.77
CA ASN A 285 -3.30 33.74 8.56
C ASN A 285 -3.45 34.00 10.06
N VAL A 286 -4.06 35.13 10.45
CA VAL A 286 -4.28 35.48 11.85
C VAL A 286 -5.32 34.57 12.49
N ALA A 287 -6.47 34.37 11.83
CA ALA A 287 -7.55 33.53 12.33
C ALA A 287 -7.12 32.05 12.40
N PHE A 288 -6.46 31.56 11.35
CA PHE A 288 -5.89 30.22 11.31
C PHE A 288 -4.85 30.02 12.43
N ALA A 289 -3.93 30.96 12.65
CA ALA A 289 -2.94 30.85 13.72
C ALA A 289 -3.56 30.79 15.12
N ALA A 290 -4.64 31.55 15.36
CA ALA A 290 -5.39 31.45 16.60
C ALA A 290 -6.09 30.08 16.74
N MET A 291 -6.79 29.65 15.69
CA MET A 291 -7.52 28.39 15.63
C MET A 291 -6.61 27.16 15.80
N ARG A 292 -5.43 27.16 15.15
CA ARG A 292 -4.42 26.10 15.25
C ARG A 292 -4.05 25.75 16.69
N ASN A 293 -3.97 26.76 17.55
CA ASN A 293 -3.62 26.55 18.95
C ASN A 293 -4.79 25.99 19.78
N THR A 294 -6.04 26.25 19.39
CA THR A 294 -7.23 25.90 20.17
C THR A 294 -7.94 24.65 19.68
N SER A 295 -7.98 24.40 18.37
CA SER A 295 -8.69 23.28 17.74
C SER A 295 -8.04 21.93 18.05
N SER A 296 -8.82 21.00 18.61
CA SER A 296 -8.39 19.61 18.77
C SER A 296 -8.28 18.87 17.44
N HIS A 297 -9.09 19.22 16.44
CA HIS A 297 -9.05 18.63 15.11
C HIS A 297 -7.74 18.94 14.39
N LEU A 298 -7.29 20.21 14.43
CA LEU A 298 -6.02 20.61 13.84
C LEU A 298 -4.81 20.00 14.57
N ARG A 299 -4.84 19.96 15.91
CA ARG A 299 -3.77 19.29 16.67
C ARG A 299 -3.69 17.80 16.36
N PHE A 300 -4.83 17.11 16.27
CA PHE A 300 -4.87 15.71 15.88
C PHE A 300 -4.32 15.50 14.47
N MET A 301 -4.68 16.38 13.54
CA MET A 301 -4.13 16.34 12.20
C MET A 301 -2.61 16.48 12.22
N GLU A 302 -2.07 17.56 12.77
CA GLU A 302 -0.61 17.77 12.83
C GLU A 302 0.11 16.60 13.48
N GLN A 303 -0.45 16.07 14.57
CA GLN A 303 0.13 14.93 15.27
C GLN A 303 0.17 13.67 14.40
N SER A 304 -0.84 13.41 13.57
CA SER A 304 -0.84 12.26 12.67
C SER A 304 0.27 12.34 11.60
N TRP A 305 0.56 13.53 11.09
CA TRP A 305 1.64 13.73 10.10
C TRP A 305 3.01 13.64 10.77
N ILE A 306 3.16 14.16 12.00
CA ILE A 306 4.37 13.99 12.82
C ILE A 306 4.60 12.50 13.10
N GLU A 307 3.56 11.76 13.49
CA GLU A 307 3.64 10.32 13.74
C GLU A 307 4.17 9.56 12.51
N GLN A 308 3.71 9.89 11.30
CA GLN A 308 4.22 9.26 10.08
C GLN A 308 5.71 9.54 9.83
N ARG A 309 6.19 10.74 10.19
CA ARG A 309 7.63 11.08 10.14
C ARG A 309 8.43 10.33 11.20
N ASP A 310 7.86 10.13 12.39
CA ASP A 310 8.49 9.39 13.48
C ASP A 310 8.66 7.91 13.10
N TRP A 311 7.64 7.30 12.50
CA TRP A 311 7.72 5.95 11.95
C TRP A 311 8.75 5.82 10.83
N ALA A 312 8.81 6.81 9.94
CA ALA A 312 9.76 6.80 8.83
C ALA A 312 11.21 7.05 9.27
N PHE A 313 11.46 7.66 10.43
CA PHE A 313 12.81 8.13 10.78
C PHE A 313 13.20 7.97 12.25
N GLU A 314 12.42 8.49 13.20
CA GLU A 314 12.80 8.51 14.61
C GLU A 314 12.84 7.13 15.26
N TYR A 315 11.79 6.30 15.09
CA TYR A 315 11.79 4.94 15.66
C TYR A 315 12.87 4.03 15.05
N PRO A 316 13.07 4.02 13.72
CA PRO A 316 14.20 3.31 13.12
C PRO A 316 15.57 3.77 13.64
N LEU A 317 15.78 5.08 13.84
CA LEU A 317 17.03 5.62 14.41
C LEU A 317 17.24 5.13 15.84
N GLN A 318 16.19 5.11 16.66
CA GLN A 318 16.26 4.60 18.04
C GLN A 318 16.62 3.11 18.06
N ALA A 319 16.09 2.32 17.13
CA ALA A 319 16.39 0.89 17.01
C ALA A 319 17.85 0.57 16.66
N LEU A 320 18.59 1.51 16.06
CA LEU A 320 20.04 1.36 15.87
C LEU A 320 20.84 1.42 17.19
N GLY A 321 20.24 1.91 18.28
CA GLY A 321 20.85 1.99 19.61
C GLY A 321 21.57 3.33 19.89
N SER A 322 21.59 3.71 21.17
CA SER A 322 22.28 4.90 21.67
C SER A 322 23.78 4.82 21.39
N GLY A 323 24.33 5.83 20.72
CA GLY A 323 25.76 5.88 20.35
C GLY A 323 26.11 5.20 19.02
N SER A 324 25.12 4.72 18.25
CA SER A 324 25.36 4.20 16.91
C SER A 324 25.93 5.26 15.97
N PRO A 325 27.13 5.05 15.38
CA PRO A 325 27.68 5.94 14.36
C PRO A 325 26.78 6.07 13.11
N LEU A 326 26.00 5.03 12.80
CA LEU A 326 25.04 5.08 11.69
C LEU A 326 23.88 6.03 12.01
N ALA A 327 23.37 5.98 13.25
CA ALA A 327 22.34 6.91 13.70
C ALA A 327 22.85 8.35 13.72
N ALA A 328 24.11 8.57 14.13
CA ALA A 328 24.73 9.89 14.11
C ALA A 328 24.90 10.43 12.67
N ALA A 329 25.37 9.60 11.74
CA ALA A 329 25.52 9.97 10.34
C ALA A 329 24.16 10.29 9.67
N LEU A 330 23.14 9.46 9.91
CA LEU A 330 21.80 9.70 9.39
C LEU A 330 21.19 11.00 9.94
N ARG A 331 21.38 11.31 11.23
CA ARG A 331 20.91 12.59 11.80
C ARG A 331 21.62 13.79 11.17
N ALA A 332 22.91 13.68 10.91
CA ALA A 332 23.67 14.73 10.24
C ALA A 332 23.16 14.96 8.81
N GLU A 333 23.01 13.89 8.01
CA GLU A 333 22.43 14.01 6.64
C GLU A 333 20.98 14.54 6.68
N ALA A 334 20.16 14.14 7.67
CA ALA A 334 18.78 14.62 7.77
C ALA A 334 18.67 16.10 8.15
N ALA A 335 19.61 16.62 8.93
CA ALA A 335 19.64 18.06 9.27
C ALA A 335 19.87 18.94 8.04
N GLU A 336 20.52 18.41 6.99
CA GLU A 336 20.70 19.09 5.70
C GLU A 336 19.42 19.11 4.84
N LEU A 337 18.44 18.24 5.15
CA LEU A 337 17.16 18.15 4.45
C LEU A 337 16.07 19.03 5.07
N GLU A 338 16.35 19.70 6.20
CA GLU A 338 15.36 20.56 6.84
C GLU A 338 14.97 21.72 5.91
N PRO A 339 13.66 21.90 5.62
CA PRO A 339 13.23 22.94 4.70
C PRO A 339 13.68 24.32 5.18
N SER A 340 14.43 25.03 4.33
CA SER A 340 14.59 26.47 4.48
C SER A 340 13.22 27.15 4.38
N SER A 341 13.06 28.33 5.00
CA SER A 341 11.86 29.14 4.85
C SER A 341 11.38 29.15 3.39
N PRO A 342 10.08 28.92 3.12
CA PRO A 342 9.57 28.99 1.76
C PRO A 342 9.93 30.36 1.19
N PRO A 343 10.34 30.44 -0.09
CA PRO A 343 10.62 31.72 -0.71
C PRO A 343 9.36 32.59 -0.62
N ASP A 344 9.55 33.91 -0.45
CA ASP A 344 8.42 34.84 -0.45
C ASP A 344 7.58 34.61 -1.71
N PRO A 345 6.24 34.48 -1.58
CA PRO A 345 5.39 34.24 -2.73
C PRO A 345 5.53 35.40 -3.71
N LEU A 346 6.14 35.12 -4.87
CA LEU A 346 6.27 36.10 -5.93
C LEU A 346 4.90 36.30 -6.58
N THR A 347 4.48 37.56 -6.76
CA THR A 347 3.22 37.92 -7.45
C THR A 347 3.13 37.37 -8.89
N GLU A 348 4.26 37.03 -9.46
CA GLU A 348 4.45 36.50 -10.82
C GLU A 348 4.52 34.97 -10.88
N GLY A 349 4.38 34.27 -9.74
CA GLY A 349 4.52 32.82 -9.65
C GLY A 349 5.98 32.34 -9.70
N PHE A 350 6.19 31.03 -9.75
CA PHE A 350 7.52 30.44 -9.88
C PHE A 350 8.00 30.51 -11.34
N ASN A 351 8.88 31.47 -11.65
CA ASN A 351 9.47 31.63 -13.00
C ASN A 351 10.73 30.78 -13.24
N SER A 352 11.36 30.30 -12.16
CA SER A 352 12.47 29.35 -12.22
C SER A 352 12.54 28.55 -10.92
N VAL A 353 12.82 27.26 -11.04
CA VAL A 353 13.20 26.42 -9.90
C VAL A 353 14.73 26.46 -9.87
N PRO A 354 15.38 27.05 -8.85
CA PRO A 354 16.82 26.97 -8.74
C PRO A 354 17.23 25.48 -8.69
N PRO A 355 18.32 25.08 -9.36
CA PRO A 355 18.77 23.70 -9.32
C PRO A 355 18.97 23.30 -7.85
N SER A 356 18.36 22.19 -7.45
CA SER A 356 18.42 21.65 -6.09
C SER A 356 19.87 21.54 -5.64
N ARG A 357 20.18 22.06 -4.44
CA ARG A 357 21.49 21.88 -3.80
C ARG A 357 21.78 20.42 -3.49
#